data_AF-A0A365PS12-F1
#
_entry.id   AF-A0A365PS12-F1
#
_cell.length_a   1.000
_cell.length_b   1.000
_cell.length_c   1.000
_cell.angle_alpha   90.00
_cell.angle_beta   90.00
_cell.angle_gamma   90.00
#
_symmetry.space_group_name_H-M   'P 1'
#
loop_
_entity.id
_entity.type
_entity.pdbx_description
1 polymer ?
#
loop_
_entity_poly.entity_id
_entity_poly.type
_entity_poly.pdbx_seq_one_letter_code
_entity_poly.pdbx_strand_id
1 'polypeptide(L)'
;MQEDDFSLFRSAVRGVKPIEHDRAETGKPRSNKAQIATLRANASISDGDTRIDGLSDQFVIDVAAEDELYWVRDGVQDSQMRKLKAGQIPFEGSLDLHGLSVEKARVLLWDFLAEACKFEIRCVRVTHGKAARKDGKRPLIKSHVNTWLRQHAQVLGFTSCLPRHGGTGGVYVILKRTMLEGRDE
;
A
#
# COMPACT_ATOMS: atom_id res chain seq x y z
N MET A 1 -30.52 60.75 43.78
CA MET A 1 -29.42 60.69 42.78
C MET A 1 -28.89 59.27 42.80
N GLN A 2 -29.45 58.39 41.96
CA GLN A 2 -28.81 57.13 41.64
C GLN A 2 -28.00 57.45 40.39
N GLU A 3 -26.69 57.62 40.54
CA GLU A 3 -25.80 57.59 39.38
C GLU A 3 -26.01 56.23 38.74
N ASP A 4 -26.46 56.26 37.49
CA ASP A 4 -26.81 55.06 36.73
C ASP A 4 -25.58 54.16 36.68
N ASP A 5 -25.60 53.02 37.37
CA ASP A 5 -24.45 52.12 37.61
C ASP A 5 -23.74 51.74 36.29
N PHE A 6 -24.52 51.75 35.22
CA PHE A 6 -24.08 51.53 33.84
C PHE A 6 -23.14 52.62 33.31
N SER A 7 -23.35 53.87 33.74
CA SER A 7 -22.50 55.02 33.40
C SER A 7 -21.14 54.95 34.10
N LEU A 8 -21.12 54.50 35.36
CA LEU A 8 -19.89 54.27 36.11
C LEU A 8 -19.08 53.10 35.52
N PHE A 9 -19.76 52.03 35.12
CA PHE A 9 -19.11 50.91 34.44
C PHE A 9 -18.48 51.33 33.11
N ARG A 10 -19.20 52.10 32.28
CA ARG A 10 -18.67 52.61 31.00
C ARG A 10 -17.46 53.52 31.15
N SER A 11 -17.40 54.32 32.21
CA SER A 11 -16.23 55.17 32.48
C SER A 11 -15.03 54.32 32.93
N ALA A 12 -15.26 53.30 33.76
CA ALA A 12 -14.21 52.41 34.25
C ALA A 12 -13.57 51.54 33.14
N VAL A 13 -14.33 51.15 32.12
CA VAL A 13 -13.82 50.33 31.00
C VAL A 13 -13.37 51.16 29.78
N ARG A 14 -13.34 52.49 29.90
CA ARG A 14 -12.97 53.40 28.80
C ARG A 14 -11.49 53.23 28.47
N GLY A 15 -11.19 52.82 27.24
CA GLY A 15 -9.82 52.60 26.74
C GLY A 15 -9.37 51.14 26.69
N VAL A 16 -10.23 50.19 27.10
CA VAL A 16 -9.94 48.77 26.96
C VAL A 16 -10.15 48.34 25.50
N LYS A 17 -9.10 47.78 24.90
CA LYS A 17 -9.16 47.23 23.54
C LYS A 17 -9.76 45.81 23.58
N PRO A 18 -10.86 45.54 22.87
CA PRO A 18 -11.44 44.20 22.81
C PRO A 18 -10.44 43.19 22.26
N ILE A 19 -10.40 41.99 22.85
CA ILE A 19 -9.58 40.88 22.36
C ILE A 19 -10.35 40.22 21.22
N GLU A 20 -9.73 40.09 20.05
CA GLU A 20 -10.37 39.54 18.85
C GLU A 20 -10.38 38.00 18.80
N HIS A 21 -9.62 37.33 19.67
CA HIS A 21 -9.41 35.88 19.63
C HIS A 21 -9.67 35.24 20.99
N ASP A 22 -10.60 34.28 21.02
CA ASP A 22 -11.02 33.53 22.22
C ASP A 22 -10.25 32.20 22.41
N ARG A 23 -9.04 32.12 21.83
CA ARG A 23 -8.19 30.92 21.92
C ARG A 23 -6.77 31.30 22.29
N ALA A 24 -6.24 30.66 23.33
CA ALA A 24 -4.84 30.77 23.71
C ALA A 24 -3.97 29.95 22.74
N GLU A 25 -2.90 30.56 22.21
CA GLU A 25 -1.85 29.82 21.51
C GLU A 25 -1.01 29.03 22.51
N THR A 26 -1.32 27.74 22.67
CA THR A 26 -0.65 26.86 23.65
C THR A 26 0.72 26.33 23.18
N GLY A 27 1.23 26.82 22.05
CA GLY A 27 2.47 26.34 21.43
C GLY A 27 2.37 24.90 20.91
N LYS A 28 3.49 24.38 20.40
CA LYS A 28 3.55 22.96 19.98
C LYS A 28 3.67 22.06 21.21
N PRO A 29 2.95 20.93 21.27
CA PRO A 29 3.09 19.98 22.38
C PRO A 29 4.55 19.54 22.51
N ARG A 30 5.07 19.54 23.74
CA ARG A 30 6.43 19.09 24.02
C ARG A 30 6.60 17.65 23.54
N SER A 31 7.51 17.46 22.60
CA SER A 31 7.90 16.14 22.13
C SER A 31 8.42 15.30 23.30
N ASN A 32 7.68 14.26 23.68
CA ASN A 32 8.07 13.35 24.74
C ASN A 32 9.22 12.45 24.24
N LYS A 33 10.47 12.81 24.59
CA LYS A 33 11.68 12.08 24.21
C LYS A 33 11.63 10.60 24.60
N ALA A 34 11.00 10.26 25.73
CA ALA A 34 10.86 8.87 26.18
C ALA A 34 9.91 8.09 25.27
N GLN A 35 8.83 8.74 24.80
CA GLN A 35 7.88 8.17 23.84
C GLN A 35 8.52 7.96 22.47
N ILE A 36 9.36 8.90 22.02
CA ILE A 36 10.12 8.73 20.78
C ILE A 36 11.18 7.62 20.91
N ALA A 37 11.84 7.50 22.05
CA ALA A 37 12.82 6.44 22.31
C ALA A 37 12.16 5.05 22.32
N THR A 38 10.98 4.91 22.93
CA THR A 38 10.21 3.66 22.92
C THR A 38 9.70 3.31 21.52
N LEU A 39 9.19 4.29 20.76
CA LEU A 39 8.80 4.06 19.36
C LEU A 39 9.99 3.62 18.49
N ARG A 40 11.18 4.18 18.71
CA ARG A 40 12.42 3.76 18.02
C ARG A 40 12.88 2.37 18.42
N ALA A 41 12.84 2.06 19.73
CA ALA A 41 13.18 0.73 20.24
C ALA A 41 12.25 -0.33 19.64
N ASN A 42 10.93 -0.08 19.63
CA ASN A 42 9.95 -0.99 19.05
C ASN A 42 10.11 -1.14 17.52
N ALA A 43 10.51 -0.07 16.82
CA ALA A 43 10.81 -0.15 15.38
C ALA A 43 12.12 -0.90 15.07
N SER A 44 13.07 -0.93 16.02
CA SER A 44 14.33 -1.68 15.89
C SER A 44 14.22 -3.16 16.29
N ILE A 45 13.13 -3.54 16.97
CA ILE A 45 12.77 -4.94 17.15
C ILE A 45 12.15 -5.39 15.81
N SER A 46 13.00 -5.56 14.81
CA SER A 46 12.66 -6.43 13.68
C SER A 46 12.54 -7.82 14.28
N ASP A 47 11.32 -8.33 14.36
CA ASP A 47 11.08 -9.73 14.69
C ASP A 47 11.88 -10.56 13.67
N GLY A 48 13.01 -11.10 14.13
CA GLY A 48 14.10 -11.62 13.31
C GLY A 48 13.79 -12.97 12.69
N ASP A 49 12.53 -13.26 12.44
CA ASP A 49 12.13 -14.48 11.75
C ASP A 49 12.42 -14.24 10.27
N THR A 50 13.56 -14.78 9.81
CA THR A 50 13.92 -14.77 8.39
C THR A 50 12.91 -15.64 7.67
N ARG A 51 11.79 -15.05 7.24
CA ARG A 51 10.71 -15.72 6.52
C ARG A 51 11.30 -16.35 5.25
N ILE A 52 11.40 -17.67 5.25
CA ILE A 52 11.83 -18.42 4.06
C ILE A 52 10.62 -18.51 3.12
N ASP A 53 10.49 -17.52 2.25
CA ASP A 53 9.45 -17.46 1.22
C ASP A 53 9.90 -18.10 -0.13
N GLY A 54 11.16 -18.55 -0.22
CA GLY A 54 11.71 -19.19 -1.42
C GLY A 54 11.88 -18.26 -2.63
N LEU A 55 11.70 -16.94 -2.46
CA LEU A 55 11.89 -15.95 -3.53
C LEU A 55 13.36 -15.51 -3.61
N SER A 56 13.91 -15.39 -4.82
CA SER A 56 15.28 -14.91 -5.01
C SER A 56 15.29 -13.43 -5.38
N ASP A 57 16.05 -12.64 -4.60
CA ASP A 57 16.40 -11.25 -4.96
C ASP A 57 17.73 -11.14 -5.71
N GLN A 58 18.43 -12.27 -5.93
CA GLN A 58 19.75 -12.27 -6.56
C GLN A 58 19.67 -11.97 -8.07
N PHE A 59 18.57 -12.35 -8.72
CA PHE A 59 18.34 -12.17 -10.15
C PHE A 59 17.00 -11.50 -10.40
N VAL A 60 17.00 -10.16 -10.37
CA VAL A 60 15.82 -9.34 -10.64
C VAL A 60 15.75 -8.98 -12.12
N ILE A 61 14.59 -9.21 -12.74
CA ILE A 61 14.33 -8.80 -14.13
C ILE A 61 14.03 -7.30 -14.14
N ASP A 62 14.99 -6.51 -14.58
CA ASP A 62 14.82 -5.07 -14.75
C ASP A 62 13.78 -4.76 -15.82
N VAL A 63 12.80 -3.92 -15.46
CA VAL A 63 11.72 -3.45 -16.34
C VAL A 63 11.58 -1.95 -16.24
N ALA A 64 11.27 -1.27 -17.35
CA ALA A 64 11.06 0.16 -17.37
C ALA A 64 9.70 0.54 -16.78
N ALA A 65 9.52 1.82 -16.43
CA ALA A 65 8.27 2.33 -15.86
C ALA A 65 7.06 2.14 -16.80
N GLU A 66 7.29 2.29 -18.10
CA GLU A 66 6.27 2.23 -19.15
C GLU A 66 6.01 0.81 -19.67
N ASP A 67 6.84 -0.18 -19.32
CA ASP A 67 6.69 -1.53 -19.85
C ASP A 67 5.40 -2.19 -19.35
N GLU A 68 4.64 -2.80 -20.26
CA GLU A 68 3.56 -3.69 -19.86
C GLU A 68 4.13 -5.01 -19.36
N LEU A 69 3.69 -5.43 -18.18
CA LEU A 69 4.03 -6.72 -17.62
C LEU A 69 3.05 -7.76 -18.16
N TYR A 70 3.57 -8.87 -18.66
CA TYR A 70 2.79 -10.04 -19.05
C TYR A 70 3.62 -11.29 -18.78
N TRP A 71 3.03 -12.24 -18.08
CA TRP A 71 3.60 -13.57 -17.88
C TRP A 71 2.50 -14.59 -17.61
N VAL A 72 2.74 -15.81 -18.05
CA VAL A 72 1.82 -16.93 -17.86
C VAL A 72 2.64 -18.20 -17.63
N ARG A 73 2.16 -19.06 -16.73
CA ARG A 73 2.70 -20.39 -16.48
C ARG A 73 2.25 -21.35 -17.58
N ASP A 74 3.12 -22.31 -17.91
CA ASP A 74 2.79 -23.35 -18.88
C ASP A 74 1.52 -24.12 -18.48
N GLY A 75 0.68 -24.44 -19.46
CA GLY A 75 -0.58 -25.15 -19.27
C GLY A 75 -1.80 -24.27 -18.94
N VAL A 76 -1.63 -22.96 -18.76
CA VAL A 76 -2.77 -22.03 -18.61
C VAL A 76 -3.38 -21.74 -19.98
N GLN A 77 -4.72 -21.76 -20.06
CA GLN A 77 -5.43 -21.52 -21.32
C GLN A 77 -5.33 -20.04 -21.76
N ASP A 78 -4.96 -19.80 -23.01
CA ASP A 78 -4.85 -18.45 -23.59
C ASP A 78 -6.13 -17.62 -23.44
N SER A 79 -7.30 -18.25 -23.54
CA SER A 79 -8.59 -17.58 -23.40
C SER A 79 -8.75 -16.92 -22.02
N GLN A 80 -8.19 -17.54 -20.97
CA GLN A 80 -8.21 -17.03 -19.61
C GLN A 80 -7.32 -15.80 -19.48
N MET A 81 -6.10 -15.84 -20.05
CA MET A 81 -5.20 -14.69 -20.07
C MET A 81 -5.75 -13.52 -20.90
N ARG A 82 -6.44 -13.80 -22.01
CA ARG A 82 -7.14 -12.76 -22.80
C ARG A 82 -8.24 -12.08 -21.98
N LYS A 83 -9.05 -12.84 -21.24
CA LYS A 83 -10.08 -12.28 -20.33
C LYS A 83 -9.45 -11.46 -19.21
N LEU A 84 -8.33 -11.93 -18.64
CA LEU A 84 -7.59 -11.20 -17.61
C LEU A 84 -7.06 -9.85 -18.14
N LYS A 85 -6.42 -9.85 -19.31
CA LYS A 85 -5.90 -8.63 -19.95
C LYS A 85 -7.02 -7.64 -20.30
N ALA A 86 -8.19 -8.15 -20.69
CA ALA A 86 -9.37 -7.34 -20.95
C ALA A 86 -10.08 -6.84 -19.66
N GLY A 87 -9.60 -7.24 -18.47
CA GLY A 87 -10.24 -6.90 -17.19
C GLY A 87 -11.64 -7.49 -17.03
N GLN A 88 -11.93 -8.62 -17.69
CA GLN A 88 -13.21 -9.32 -17.64
C GLN A 88 -13.30 -10.32 -16.48
N ILE A 89 -12.17 -10.60 -15.83
CA ILE A 89 -12.13 -11.37 -14.59
C ILE A 89 -12.13 -10.36 -13.44
N PRO A 90 -13.17 -10.34 -12.58
CA PRO A 90 -13.19 -9.44 -11.44
C PRO A 90 -12.08 -9.84 -10.46
N PHE A 91 -11.41 -8.84 -9.88
CA PHE A 91 -10.49 -9.07 -8.77
C PHE A 91 -11.23 -8.87 -7.45
N GLU A 92 -10.99 -9.74 -6.48
CA GLU A 92 -11.66 -9.70 -5.16
C GLU A 92 -10.69 -9.29 -4.05
N GLY A 93 -9.38 -9.36 -4.31
CA GLY A 93 -8.33 -8.85 -3.44
C GLY A 93 -7.54 -7.73 -4.11
N SER A 94 -7.12 -6.73 -3.35
CA SER A 94 -6.20 -5.70 -3.81
C SER A 94 -5.11 -5.41 -2.79
N LEU A 95 -3.86 -5.35 -3.25
CA LEU A 95 -2.72 -4.94 -2.46
C LEU A 95 -2.07 -3.71 -3.07
N ASP A 96 -1.63 -2.79 -2.21
CA ASP A 96 -0.87 -1.61 -2.62
C ASP A 96 0.52 -1.61 -1.99
N LEU A 97 1.53 -1.62 -2.85
CA LEU A 97 2.96 -1.67 -2.52
C LEU A 97 3.67 -0.36 -2.87
N HIS A 98 2.96 0.66 -3.36
CA HIS A 98 3.61 1.89 -3.80
C HIS A 98 4.37 2.56 -2.64
N GLY A 99 5.59 2.99 -2.93
CA GLY A 99 6.41 3.74 -1.98
C GLY A 99 6.96 2.93 -0.79
N LEU A 100 6.70 1.62 -0.72
CA LEU A 100 7.30 0.74 0.27
C LEU A 100 8.76 0.43 -0.07
N SER A 101 9.52 0.01 0.95
CA SER A 101 10.83 -0.63 0.72
C SER A 101 10.62 -2.01 0.08
N VAL A 102 11.66 -2.51 -0.59
CA VAL A 102 11.61 -3.83 -1.25
C VAL A 102 11.29 -4.93 -0.24
N GLU A 103 11.93 -4.90 0.92
CA GLU A 103 11.78 -5.90 1.99
C GLU A 103 10.34 -5.91 2.51
N LYS A 104 9.78 -4.73 2.79
CA LYS A 104 8.40 -4.62 3.27
C LYS A 104 7.40 -5.04 2.19
N ALA A 105 7.65 -4.66 0.93
CA ALA A 105 6.79 -5.04 -0.19
C ALA A 105 6.77 -6.56 -0.40
N ARG A 106 7.91 -7.22 -0.22
CA ARG A 106 8.06 -8.67 -0.31
C ARG A 106 7.21 -9.40 0.72
N VAL A 107 7.34 -9.04 1.99
CA VAL A 107 6.57 -9.65 3.08
C VAL A 107 5.07 -9.46 2.87
N LEU A 108 4.63 -8.24 2.53
CA LEU A 108 3.23 -7.96 2.29
C LEU A 108 2.67 -8.69 1.08
N LEU A 109 3.43 -8.78 -0.02
CA LEU A 109 3.02 -9.55 -1.19
C LEU A 109 2.85 -11.02 -0.85
N TRP A 110 3.80 -11.60 -0.11
CA TRP A 110 3.75 -12.99 0.30
C TRP A 110 2.52 -13.30 1.17
N ASP A 111 2.33 -12.53 2.24
CA ASP A 111 1.22 -12.72 3.17
C ASP A 111 -0.13 -12.51 2.46
N PHE A 112 -0.22 -11.50 1.59
CA PHE A 112 -1.42 -11.24 0.78
C PHE A 112 -1.78 -12.39 -0.16
N LEU A 113 -0.79 -12.96 -0.87
CA LEU A 113 -1.05 -14.09 -1.76
C LEU A 113 -1.44 -15.34 -0.98
N ALA A 114 -0.80 -15.60 0.17
CA ALA A 114 -1.17 -16.69 1.05
C ALA A 114 -2.61 -16.54 1.57
N GLU A 115 -3.00 -15.34 1.98
CA GLU A 115 -4.35 -15.01 2.42
C GLU A 115 -5.37 -15.16 1.28
N ALA A 116 -5.07 -14.64 0.09
CA ALA A 116 -5.93 -14.79 -1.09
C ALA A 116 -6.17 -16.27 -1.43
N CYS A 117 -5.13 -17.11 -1.33
CA CYS A 117 -5.29 -18.56 -1.51
C CYS A 117 -6.17 -19.21 -0.43
N LYS A 118 -6.07 -18.78 0.84
CA LYS A 118 -6.93 -19.29 1.93
C LYS A 118 -8.41 -18.94 1.70
N PHE A 119 -8.69 -17.77 1.14
CA PHE A 119 -10.04 -17.33 0.80
C PHE A 119 -10.53 -17.79 -0.58
N GLU A 120 -9.79 -18.68 -1.25
CA GLU A 120 -10.11 -19.19 -2.58
C GLU A 120 -10.27 -18.09 -3.65
N ILE A 121 -9.64 -16.92 -3.43
CA ILE A 121 -9.69 -15.80 -4.36
C ILE A 121 -8.91 -16.16 -5.62
N ARG A 122 -9.57 -16.03 -6.76
CA ARG A 122 -9.00 -16.41 -8.07
C ARG A 122 -8.19 -15.32 -8.72
N CYS A 123 -8.58 -14.07 -8.51
CA CYS A 123 -7.95 -12.92 -9.16
C CYS A 123 -7.74 -11.82 -8.12
N VAL A 124 -6.52 -11.30 -8.09
CA VAL A 124 -6.14 -10.18 -7.23
C VAL A 124 -5.49 -9.09 -8.06
N ARG A 125 -5.50 -7.87 -7.52
CA ARG A 125 -4.78 -6.72 -8.07
C ARG A 125 -3.60 -6.37 -7.17
N VAL A 126 -2.42 -6.21 -7.74
CA VAL A 126 -1.24 -5.73 -7.03
C VAL A 126 -0.79 -4.41 -7.66
N THR A 127 -0.81 -3.35 -6.86
CA THR A 127 -0.34 -2.01 -7.27
C THR A 127 1.08 -1.83 -6.78
N HIS A 128 2.07 -1.82 -7.67
CA HIS A 128 3.48 -1.63 -7.32
C HIS A 128 3.97 -0.20 -7.55
N GLY A 129 3.18 0.60 -8.27
CA GLY A 129 3.51 1.95 -8.69
C GLY A 129 4.29 1.96 -10.01
N LYS A 130 4.14 3.04 -10.77
CA LYS A 130 4.79 3.23 -12.08
C LYS A 130 6.26 3.67 -11.95
N ALA A 131 6.56 4.35 -10.84
CA ALA A 131 7.86 4.90 -10.43
C ALA A 131 8.73 5.41 -11.61
N ALA A 132 8.31 6.53 -12.19
CA ALA A 132 9.20 7.46 -12.86
C ALA A 132 9.35 8.70 -11.96
N ARG A 133 10.21 8.64 -10.93
CA ARG A 133 10.59 9.88 -10.23
C ARG A 133 11.50 10.69 -11.17
N LYS A 134 11.34 12.01 -11.17
CA LYS A 134 12.18 12.96 -11.94
C LYS A 134 13.69 12.78 -11.70
N ASP A 135 14.07 12.12 -10.61
CA ASP A 135 15.46 11.83 -10.23
C ASP A 135 16.10 10.64 -10.98
N GLY A 136 15.41 10.02 -11.96
CA GLY A 136 15.96 8.90 -12.73
C GLY A 136 16.07 7.57 -11.97
N LYS A 137 15.48 7.48 -10.77
CA LYS A 137 15.47 6.23 -9.99
C LYS A 137 14.58 5.18 -10.69
N ARG A 138 15.16 4.00 -10.93
CA ARG A 138 14.49 2.84 -11.54
C ARG A 138 13.28 2.39 -10.71
N PRO A 139 12.24 1.81 -11.33
CA PRO A 139 11.06 1.31 -10.63
C PRO A 139 11.36 -0.03 -9.94
N LEU A 140 12.16 0.00 -8.86
CA LEU A 140 12.65 -1.21 -8.16
C LEU A 140 11.52 -2.17 -7.81
N ILE A 141 10.45 -1.68 -7.17
CA ILE A 141 9.31 -2.53 -6.75
C ILE A 141 8.64 -3.20 -7.95
N LYS A 142 8.58 -2.55 -9.11
CA LYS A 142 8.02 -3.15 -10.34
C LYS A 142 8.86 -4.34 -10.81
N SER A 143 10.18 -4.17 -10.89
CA SER A 143 11.12 -5.23 -11.29
C SER A 143 11.08 -6.41 -10.32
N HIS A 144 11.05 -6.13 -9.02
CA HIS A 144 10.95 -7.15 -7.98
C HIS A 144 9.61 -7.89 -8.02
N VAL A 145 8.48 -7.18 -8.10
CA VAL A 145 7.15 -7.81 -8.20
C VAL A 145 7.03 -8.68 -9.45
N ASN A 146 7.54 -8.24 -10.60
CA ASN A 146 7.60 -9.05 -11.82
C ASN A 146 8.40 -10.35 -11.60
N THR A 147 9.49 -10.29 -10.84
CA THR A 147 10.35 -11.45 -10.56
C THR A 147 9.68 -12.40 -9.55
N TRP A 148 9.19 -11.87 -8.42
CA TRP A 148 8.56 -12.64 -7.35
C TRP A 148 7.30 -13.37 -7.81
N LEU A 149 6.44 -12.70 -8.59
CA LEU A 149 5.21 -13.33 -9.09
C LEU A 149 5.49 -14.51 -10.03
N ARG A 150 6.60 -14.50 -10.79
CA ARG A 150 7.00 -15.65 -11.65
C ARG A 150 7.46 -16.84 -10.82
N GLN A 151 8.09 -16.58 -9.68
CA GLN A 151 8.62 -17.59 -8.77
C GLN A 151 7.54 -18.18 -7.85
N HIS A 152 6.48 -17.41 -7.56
CA HIS A 152 5.44 -17.83 -6.63
C HIS A 152 4.61 -19.01 -7.16
N ALA A 153 4.59 -20.13 -6.42
CA ALA A 153 3.99 -21.39 -6.86
C ALA A 153 2.48 -21.31 -7.14
N GLN A 154 1.76 -20.46 -6.40
CA GLN A 154 0.31 -20.29 -6.56
C GLN A 154 -0.07 -19.35 -7.71
N VAL A 155 0.89 -18.64 -8.32
CA VAL A 155 0.60 -17.72 -9.42
C VAL A 155 0.58 -18.48 -10.74
N LEU A 156 -0.54 -18.39 -11.45
CA LEU A 156 -0.72 -18.96 -12.79
C LEU A 156 -0.34 -17.98 -13.90
N GLY A 157 -0.47 -16.68 -13.65
CA GLY A 157 -0.12 -15.64 -14.61
C GLY A 157 -0.47 -14.25 -14.10
N PHE A 158 0.04 -13.24 -14.79
CA PHE A 158 -0.30 -11.85 -14.52
C PHE A 158 -0.17 -10.99 -15.77
N THR A 159 -0.88 -9.85 -15.76
CA THR A 159 -0.85 -8.84 -16.82
C THR A 159 -0.99 -7.46 -16.22
N SER A 160 -0.40 -6.44 -16.83
CA SER A 160 -0.62 -5.05 -16.43
C SER A 160 -2.10 -4.71 -16.41
N CYS A 161 -2.48 -3.88 -15.44
CA CYS A 161 -3.84 -3.41 -15.27
C CYS A 161 -4.30 -2.55 -16.45
N LEU A 162 -5.61 -2.45 -16.64
CA LEU A 162 -6.20 -1.42 -17.50
C LEU A 162 -5.92 -0.01 -16.93
N PRO A 163 -5.94 1.05 -17.76
CA PRO A 163 -5.69 2.41 -17.31
C PRO A 163 -6.57 2.84 -16.12
N ARG A 164 -7.86 2.49 -16.14
CA ARG A 164 -8.81 2.77 -15.05
C ARG A 164 -8.45 2.11 -13.71
N HIS A 165 -7.64 1.05 -13.72
CA HIS A 165 -7.24 0.29 -12.53
C HIS A 165 -5.74 0.45 -12.20
N GLY A 166 -5.05 1.42 -12.83
CA GLY A 166 -3.65 1.76 -12.53
C GLY A 166 -2.66 1.54 -13.68
N GLY A 167 -3.09 1.01 -14.83
CA GLY A 167 -2.24 0.85 -16.01
C GLY A 167 -0.97 0.01 -15.74
N THR A 168 0.17 0.48 -16.24
CA THR A 168 1.48 -0.14 -16.01
C THR A 168 2.00 -0.01 -14.57
N GLY A 169 1.29 0.69 -13.68
CA GLY A 169 1.59 0.80 -12.26
C GLY A 169 1.02 -0.31 -11.39
N GLY A 170 0.29 -1.26 -11.97
CA GLY A 170 -0.20 -2.44 -11.28
C GLY A 170 -0.45 -3.61 -12.22
N VAL A 171 -0.74 -4.76 -11.64
CA VAL A 171 -1.00 -6.01 -12.36
C VAL A 171 -2.23 -6.72 -11.81
N TYR A 172 -3.00 -7.36 -12.69
CA TYR A 172 -3.91 -8.43 -12.30
C TYR A 172 -3.12 -9.72 -12.21
N VAL A 173 -3.34 -10.48 -11.15
CA VAL A 173 -2.68 -11.76 -10.88
C VAL A 173 -3.76 -12.82 -10.76
N ILE A 174 -3.61 -13.89 -11.53
CA ILE A 174 -4.50 -15.05 -11.46
C ILE A 174 -3.84 -16.17 -10.66
N LEU A 175 -4.57 -16.70 -9.69
CA LEU A 175 -4.09 -17.68 -8.73
C LEU A 175 -4.62 -19.08 -9.05
N LYS A 176 -3.85 -20.09 -8.61
CA LYS A 176 -4.25 -21.49 -8.68
C LYS A 176 -5.47 -21.69 -7.78
N ARG A 177 -6.43 -22.47 -8.27
CA ARG A 177 -7.54 -22.93 -7.43
C ARG A 177 -7.01 -23.99 -6.48
N THR A 178 -7.00 -23.68 -5.19
CA THR A 178 -6.84 -24.70 -4.14
C THR A 178 -8.25 -25.15 -3.79
N MET A 179 -8.63 -26.37 -4.20
CA MET A 179 -9.81 -27.00 -3.62
C MET A 179 -9.39 -27.46 -2.24
N LEU A 180 -9.92 -26.87 -1.18
CA LEU A 180 -9.77 -27.46 0.16
C LEU A 180 -10.53 -28.80 0.14
N GLU A 181 -9.87 -29.88 0.56
CA GLU A 181 -10.49 -31.21 0.66
C GLU A 181 -11.76 -31.13 1.51
N GLY A 182 -12.88 -31.68 1.01
CA GLY A 182 -14.14 -31.78 1.76
C GLY A 182 -15.32 -30.92 1.27
N ARG A 183 -15.30 -30.41 0.02
CA ARG A 183 -16.44 -29.66 -0.56
C ARG A 183 -17.19 -30.39 -1.70
N ASP A 184 -16.84 -31.65 -1.92
CA ASP A 184 -17.48 -32.56 -2.89
C ASP A 184 -18.39 -33.61 -2.19
N GLU A 185 -18.71 -33.43 -0.89
CA GLU A 185 -19.74 -34.20 -0.17
C GLU A 185 -21.06 -33.44 -0.06
#